data_AF-B0C5I6-F1
#
_entry.id   AF-B0C5I6-F1
#
_cell.length_a   1.000
_cell.length_b   1.000
_cell.length_c   1.000
_cell.angle_alpha   90.00
_cell.angle_beta   90.00
_cell.angle_gamma   90.00
#
_symmetry.space_group_name_H-M   'P 1'
#
loop_
_entity.id
_entity.type
_entity.pdbx_description
1 polymer ?
#
loop_
_entity_poly.entity_id
_entity_poly.type
_entity_poly.pdbx_seq_one_letter_code
_entity_poly.pdbx_strand_id
1 'polypeptide(L)'
;MAEPTRQSWDAGRFLQTLSYFEEIPVLNWFQKMMPGFTPPAPPPVQANLIFDFSQVNDISQLWGAVDDVVMGGVSNSGLRQESGVALFTGKVSTANSGGFASVRTRNFDPPLNLSAHQGIELQVKGDGQRYKFLLRDQDRWDSIAYAYSFDTVAQQWITVRIPFNQLTPVFRAKTVNDAPLIGAHQIRAMQMMLSKFEYDGALNPRFSPGEFRLTIKTIGVY
;
A
#
# COMPACT_ATOMS: atom_id res chain seq x y z
N MET A 1 7.30 23.67 30.95
CA MET A 1 7.12 22.96 29.66
C MET A 1 7.36 21.50 29.94
N ALA A 2 6.32 20.66 29.85
CA ALA A 2 6.45 19.22 30.06
C ALA A 2 6.97 18.58 28.76
N GLU A 3 8.06 17.82 28.85
CA GLU A 3 8.55 17.00 27.75
C GLU A 3 7.47 15.98 27.34
N PRO A 4 7.21 15.77 26.04
CA PRO A 4 6.26 14.76 25.62
C PRO A 4 6.82 13.38 25.97
N THR A 5 6.12 12.66 26.83
CA THR A 5 6.41 11.29 27.22
C THR A 5 6.50 10.43 25.97
N ARG A 6 7.71 9.95 25.62
CA ARG A 6 7.91 8.99 24.52
C ARG A 6 7.10 7.74 24.84
N GLN A 7 6.06 7.49 24.06
CA GLN A 7 5.34 6.22 24.09
C GLN A 7 6.30 5.10 23.67
N SER A 8 6.39 4.03 24.45
CA SER A 8 7.34 2.93 24.24
C SER A 8 7.11 2.21 22.91
N TRP A 9 8.20 1.74 22.30
CA TRP A 9 8.19 0.96 21.07
C TRP A 9 7.21 -0.24 21.17
N ASP A 10 6.28 -0.37 20.21
CA ASP A 10 5.27 -1.44 20.20
C ASP A 10 5.75 -2.64 19.38
N ALA A 11 6.58 -3.47 20.03
CA ALA A 11 7.10 -4.71 19.46
C ALA A 11 6.01 -5.67 18.98
N GLY A 12 4.83 -5.65 19.63
CA GLY A 12 3.71 -6.54 19.33
C GLY A 12 3.09 -6.23 17.97
N ARG A 13 2.83 -4.95 17.68
CA ARG A 13 2.30 -4.52 16.38
C ARG A 13 3.30 -4.68 15.24
N PHE A 14 4.60 -4.53 15.52
CA PHE A 14 5.66 -4.85 14.56
C PHE A 14 5.68 -6.35 14.20
N LEU A 15 5.67 -7.23 15.21
CA LEU A 15 5.61 -8.68 15.00
C LEU A 15 4.29 -9.11 14.33
N GLN A 16 3.18 -8.42 14.61
CA GLN A 16 1.90 -8.66 13.96
C GLN A 16 1.92 -8.27 12.47
N THR A 17 2.61 -7.19 12.12
CA THR A 17 2.82 -6.79 10.72
C THR A 17 3.69 -7.81 9.99
N LEU A 18 4.82 -8.20 10.59
CA LEU A 18 5.71 -9.20 9.99
C LEU A 18 5.09 -10.59 9.91
N SER A 19 4.28 -11.00 10.89
CA SER A 19 3.59 -12.29 10.86
C SER A 19 2.46 -12.30 9.84
N TYR A 20 1.74 -11.18 9.68
CA TYR A 20 0.70 -11.06 8.65
C TYR A 20 1.27 -11.18 7.23
N PHE A 21 2.47 -10.62 7.01
CA PHE A 21 3.18 -10.63 5.74
C PHE A 21 4.25 -11.72 5.61
N GLU A 22 4.35 -12.64 6.57
CA GLU A 22 5.22 -13.81 6.54
C GLU A 22 6.74 -13.50 6.45
N GLU A 23 7.18 -12.38 7.03
CA GLU A 23 8.54 -11.84 6.88
C GLU A 23 9.55 -12.28 7.96
N ILE A 24 9.20 -13.25 8.81
CA ILE A 24 10.16 -13.89 9.73
C ILE A 24 10.73 -15.14 9.04
N PRO A 25 12.02 -15.19 8.65
CA PRO A 25 12.59 -16.28 7.87
C PRO A 25 12.39 -17.67 8.49
N VAL A 26 12.42 -17.76 9.82
CA VAL A 26 12.25 -19.00 10.57
C VAL A 26 10.78 -19.44 10.60
N LEU A 27 9.82 -18.52 10.76
CA LEU A 27 8.39 -18.85 10.72
C LEU A 27 7.90 -19.16 9.30
N ASN A 28 8.44 -18.48 8.28
CA ASN A 28 8.09 -18.70 6.88
C ASN A 28 8.48 -20.14 6.44
N TRP A 29 9.60 -20.68 6.95
CA TRP A 29 9.94 -22.10 6.77
C TRP A 29 8.95 -23.06 7.45
N PHE A 30 8.51 -22.75 8.68
CA PHE A 30 7.52 -23.58 9.39
C PHE A 30 6.11 -23.48 8.78
N GLN A 31 5.68 -22.30 8.31
CA GLN A 31 4.39 -22.10 7.65
C GLN A 31 4.32 -22.76 6.27
N LYS A 32 5.39 -22.72 5.48
CA LYS A 32 5.49 -23.45 4.20
C LYS A 32 5.52 -24.98 4.36
N MET A 33 5.85 -25.49 5.56
CA MET A 33 5.76 -26.91 5.88
C MET A 33 4.40 -27.33 6.44
N MET A 34 3.49 -26.39 6.76
CA MET A 34 2.14 -26.74 7.18
C MET A 34 1.28 -27.13 5.97
N PRO A 35 0.75 -28.37 5.92
CA PRO A 35 -0.17 -28.76 4.86
C PRO A 35 -1.43 -27.88 4.91
N GLY A 36 -1.72 -27.17 3.82
CA GLY A 36 -2.91 -26.32 3.67
C GLY A 36 -2.66 -24.80 3.61
N PHE A 37 -1.42 -24.34 3.69
CA PHE A 37 -1.10 -22.92 3.47
C PHE A 37 -0.89 -22.62 1.98
N THR A 38 -1.88 -22.00 1.33
CA THR A 38 -1.77 -21.50 -0.05
C THR A 38 -1.80 -19.98 -0.03
N PRO A 39 -0.79 -19.28 -0.60
CA PRO A 39 -0.87 -17.84 -0.84
C PRO A 39 -2.18 -17.50 -1.58
N PRO A 40 -2.81 -16.34 -1.30
CA PRO A 40 -4.04 -15.99 -1.98
C PRO A 40 -3.78 -15.82 -3.48
N ALA A 41 -4.56 -16.53 -4.29
CA ALA A 41 -4.56 -16.33 -5.74
C ALA A 41 -4.94 -14.88 -6.05
N PRO A 42 -4.33 -14.25 -7.07
CA PRO A 42 -4.76 -12.92 -7.48
C PRO A 42 -6.23 -12.94 -7.93
N PRO A 43 -6.98 -11.83 -7.74
CA PRO A 43 -8.31 -11.72 -8.33
C PRO A 43 -8.20 -11.79 -9.86
N PRO A 44 -9.14 -12.47 -10.55
CA PRO A 44 -9.14 -12.51 -12.00
C PRO A 44 -9.38 -11.10 -12.56
N VAL A 45 -8.58 -10.69 -13.55
CA VAL A 45 -8.81 -9.42 -14.25
C VAL A 45 -10.03 -9.59 -15.16
N GLN A 46 -11.15 -8.96 -14.81
CA GLN A 46 -12.40 -9.03 -15.58
C GLN A 46 -12.79 -7.65 -16.06
N ALA A 47 -13.02 -7.50 -17.37
CA ALA A 47 -13.34 -6.20 -17.98
C ALA A 47 -12.36 -5.08 -17.54
N ASN A 48 -11.06 -5.39 -17.52
CA ASN A 48 -9.97 -4.50 -17.09
C ASN A 48 -9.98 -4.12 -15.59
N LEU A 49 -10.76 -4.79 -14.74
CA LEU A 49 -10.77 -4.58 -13.30
C LEU A 49 -9.96 -5.65 -12.59
N ILE A 50 -9.01 -5.23 -11.74
CA ILE A 50 -8.26 -6.11 -10.83
C ILE A 50 -9.04 -6.25 -9.53
N PHE A 51 -9.51 -5.12 -8.99
CA PHE A 51 -10.43 -5.07 -7.86
C PHE A 51 -11.66 -4.26 -8.24
N ASP A 52 -12.81 -4.91 -8.19
CA ASP A 52 -14.11 -4.24 -8.16
C ASP A 52 -14.69 -4.36 -6.74
N PHE A 53 -14.49 -3.33 -5.93
CA PHE A 53 -14.97 -3.34 -4.55
C PHE A 53 -16.51 -3.24 -4.45
N SER A 54 -17.23 -3.16 -5.56
CA SER A 54 -18.69 -3.36 -5.57
C SER A 54 -19.11 -4.83 -5.52
N GLN A 55 -18.21 -5.74 -5.88
CA GLN A 55 -18.44 -7.18 -5.98
C GLN A 55 -17.66 -7.99 -4.92
N VAL A 56 -16.53 -7.45 -4.45
CA VAL A 56 -15.64 -8.15 -3.50
C VAL A 56 -16.14 -8.00 -2.06
N ASN A 57 -16.35 -9.13 -1.38
CA ASN A 57 -16.88 -9.15 -0.01
C ASN A 57 -15.83 -9.49 1.07
N ASP A 58 -14.64 -9.96 0.71
CA ASP A 58 -13.55 -10.18 1.67
C ASP A 58 -12.18 -9.80 1.08
N ILE A 59 -11.69 -8.64 1.51
CA ILE A 59 -10.36 -8.11 1.17
C ILE A 59 -9.33 -8.28 2.30
N SER A 60 -9.78 -8.77 3.47
CA SER A 60 -8.99 -8.77 4.71
C SER A 60 -7.86 -9.80 4.69
N GLN A 61 -8.05 -10.88 3.92
CA GLN A 61 -7.03 -11.91 3.69
C GLN A 61 -5.95 -11.47 2.70
N LEU A 62 -6.17 -10.37 1.98
CA LEU A 62 -5.24 -9.91 0.96
C LEU A 62 -4.53 -8.63 1.38
N TRP A 63 -5.23 -7.68 1.99
CA TRP A 63 -4.68 -6.37 2.35
C TRP A 63 -4.33 -6.27 3.83
N GLY A 64 -3.08 -5.93 4.13
CA GLY A 64 -2.59 -5.68 5.49
C GLY A 64 -2.01 -4.30 5.67
N ALA A 65 -1.98 -3.81 6.92
CA ALA A 65 -1.38 -2.53 7.27
C ALA A 65 0.15 -2.61 7.33
N VAL A 66 0.83 -1.59 6.80
CA VAL A 66 2.28 -1.38 6.84
C VAL A 66 2.51 0.06 7.32
N ASP A 67 2.42 0.28 8.63
CA ASP A 67 2.49 1.61 9.25
C ASP A 67 3.88 1.93 9.83
N ASP A 68 4.08 3.18 10.27
CA ASP A 68 5.36 3.73 10.77
C ASP A 68 5.83 3.22 12.15
N VAL A 69 5.20 2.18 12.68
CA VAL A 69 5.47 1.60 14.00
C VAL A 69 6.91 1.11 14.14
N VAL A 70 7.54 0.69 13.03
CA VAL A 70 8.95 0.24 13.00
C VAL A 70 9.90 1.29 13.58
N MET A 71 9.64 2.58 13.31
CA MET A 71 10.46 3.70 13.77
C MET A 71 9.99 4.30 15.10
N GLY A 72 9.03 3.66 15.78
CA GLY A 72 8.37 4.18 16.99
C GLY A 72 7.19 5.11 16.70
N GLY A 73 6.80 5.25 15.43
CA GLY A 73 5.61 5.97 15.02
C GLY A 73 4.35 5.35 15.62
N VAL A 74 3.31 6.18 15.76
CA VAL A 74 2.04 5.79 16.38
C VAL A 74 0.89 5.84 15.39
N SER A 75 1.20 5.83 14.09
CA SER A 75 0.18 5.77 13.05
C SER A 75 -0.52 4.42 13.06
N ASN A 76 -1.77 4.40 12.62
CA ASN A 76 -2.51 3.18 12.36
C ASN A 76 -3.39 3.37 11.16
N SER A 77 -3.40 2.38 10.26
CA SER A 77 -4.37 2.30 9.19
C SER A 77 -4.90 0.90 8.97
N GLY A 78 -5.90 0.81 8.11
CA GLY A 78 -6.41 -0.44 7.57
C GLY A 78 -7.20 -0.19 6.29
N LEU A 79 -7.48 -1.27 5.58
CA LEU A 79 -8.40 -1.29 4.46
C LEU A 79 -9.62 -2.10 4.89
N ARG A 80 -10.79 -1.46 4.92
CA ARG A 80 -12.05 -2.13 5.25
C ARG A 80 -13.02 -2.08 4.08
N GLN A 81 -13.77 -3.15 3.91
CA GLN A 81 -14.86 -3.17 2.94
C GLN A 81 -16.04 -2.38 3.51
N GLU A 82 -16.60 -1.46 2.74
CA GLU A 82 -17.88 -0.80 2.99
C GLU A 82 -18.82 -1.09 1.80
N SER A 83 -20.11 -0.75 1.91
CA SER A 83 -21.10 -1.05 0.87
C SER A 83 -20.69 -0.47 -0.50
N GLY A 84 -20.16 -1.33 -1.36
CA GLY A 84 -19.78 -1.00 -2.73
C GLY A 84 -18.36 -0.45 -2.94
N VAL A 85 -17.55 -0.33 -1.89
CA VAL A 85 -16.22 0.32 -1.92
C VAL A 85 -15.28 -0.26 -0.87
N ALA A 86 -13.96 -0.14 -1.09
CA ALA A 86 -12.97 -0.28 -0.02
C ALA A 86 -12.62 1.08 0.55
N LEU A 87 -12.37 1.13 1.86
CA LEU A 87 -11.97 2.35 2.53
C LEU A 87 -10.61 2.19 3.21
N PHE A 88 -9.64 2.95 2.69
CA PHE A 88 -8.31 3.11 3.29
C PHE A 88 -8.34 4.31 4.24
N THR A 89 -8.14 4.05 5.53
CA THR A 89 -8.35 5.06 6.57
C THR A 89 -7.65 4.67 7.87
N GLY A 90 -7.54 5.64 8.76
CA GLY A 90 -6.97 5.53 10.08
C GLY A 90 -6.40 6.87 10.51
N LYS A 91 -5.47 6.85 11.45
CA LYS A 91 -4.82 8.04 12.02
C LYS A 91 -3.34 8.04 11.69
N VAL A 92 -2.88 9.08 11.00
CA VAL A 92 -1.45 9.31 10.74
C VAL A 92 -0.91 10.36 11.71
N SER A 93 0.24 10.09 12.32
CA SER A 93 0.88 10.96 13.32
C SER A 93 2.30 11.30 12.91
N THR A 94 2.73 12.53 13.15
CA THR A 94 4.14 12.93 12.99
C THR A 94 4.96 12.79 14.28
N ALA A 95 4.36 12.26 15.35
CA ALA A 95 5.07 11.97 16.59
C ALA A 95 6.10 10.84 16.38
N ASN A 96 7.17 10.84 17.19
CA ASN A 96 8.22 9.81 17.18
C ASN A 96 8.85 9.56 15.80
N SER A 97 9.10 10.63 15.04
CA SER A 97 9.63 10.54 13.66
C SER A 97 8.74 9.75 12.70
N GLY A 98 7.47 9.55 13.05
CA GLY A 98 6.46 8.97 12.17
C GLY A 98 6.03 9.92 11.07
N GLY A 99 4.93 9.55 10.43
CA GLY A 99 4.29 10.33 9.40
C GLY A 99 3.95 9.50 8.18
N PHE A 100 3.75 8.18 8.31
CA PHE A 100 3.14 7.42 7.23
C PHE A 100 2.19 6.34 7.75
N ALA A 101 1.17 6.09 6.95
CA ALA A 101 0.24 4.99 7.12
C ALA A 101 0.00 4.34 5.75
N SER A 102 -0.07 3.02 5.70
CA SER A 102 -0.15 2.32 4.41
C SER A 102 -0.83 0.97 4.54
N VAL A 103 -1.45 0.53 3.44
CA VAL A 103 -1.95 -0.84 3.28
C VAL A 103 -1.38 -1.44 2.01
N ARG A 104 -0.97 -2.71 2.08
CA ARG A 104 -0.37 -3.46 0.99
C ARG A 104 -0.99 -4.83 0.85
N THR A 105 -1.13 -5.32 -0.37
CA THR A 105 -1.53 -6.71 -0.62
C THR A 105 -0.41 -7.67 -0.20
N ARG A 106 -0.77 -8.88 0.23
CA ARG A 106 0.14 -10.03 0.16
C ARG A 106 0.66 -10.19 -1.27
N ASN A 107 1.80 -10.84 -1.42
CA ASN A 107 2.32 -11.11 -2.76
C ASN A 107 1.35 -12.03 -3.51
N PHE A 108 1.01 -11.66 -4.73
CA PHE A 108 0.23 -12.50 -5.64
C PHE A 108 1.06 -13.71 -6.06
N ASP A 109 0.46 -14.88 -5.96
CA ASP A 109 1.01 -16.12 -6.49
C ASP A 109 -0.09 -16.93 -7.21
N PRO A 110 -0.02 -17.08 -8.55
CA PRO A 110 1.00 -16.53 -9.47
C PRO A 110 0.99 -15.00 -9.55
N PRO A 111 2.05 -14.35 -10.07
CA PRO A 111 2.06 -12.91 -10.24
C PRO A 111 1.04 -12.47 -11.31
N LEU A 112 0.57 -11.23 -11.21
CA LEU A 112 -0.31 -10.63 -12.21
C LEU A 112 0.49 -10.23 -13.46
N ASN A 113 0.08 -10.75 -14.63
CA ASN A 113 0.60 -10.30 -15.92
C ASN A 113 -0.29 -9.20 -16.49
N LEU A 114 0.19 -7.96 -16.41
CA LEU A 114 -0.46 -6.76 -16.91
C LEU A 114 0.24 -6.19 -18.16
N SER A 115 1.13 -6.95 -18.81
CA SER A 115 1.96 -6.48 -19.94
C SER A 115 1.17 -6.00 -21.16
N ALA A 116 -0.09 -6.38 -21.30
CA ALA A 116 -0.99 -5.93 -22.36
C ALA A 116 -1.57 -4.51 -22.13
N HIS A 117 -1.24 -3.85 -21.02
CA HIS A 117 -1.83 -2.59 -20.59
C HIS A 117 -0.78 -1.49 -20.43
N GLN A 118 -1.21 -0.24 -20.49
CA GLN A 118 -0.35 0.93 -20.36
C GLN A 118 -0.12 1.33 -18.90
N GLY A 119 -1.04 0.99 -18.01
CA GLY A 119 -0.96 1.38 -16.61
C GLY A 119 -2.12 0.90 -15.74
N ILE A 120 -2.17 1.46 -14.53
CA ILE A 120 -3.24 1.24 -13.54
C ILE A 120 -4.23 2.40 -13.58
N GLU A 121 -5.52 2.11 -13.52
CA GLU A 121 -6.57 3.10 -13.33
C GLU A 121 -7.22 2.92 -11.95
N LEU A 122 -7.31 4.00 -11.18
CA LEU A 122 -7.99 4.02 -9.88
C LEU A 122 -9.25 4.88 -9.97
N GLN A 123 -10.38 4.40 -9.44
CA GLN A 123 -11.53 5.24 -9.14
C GLN A 123 -11.60 5.49 -7.64
N VAL A 124 -11.30 6.72 -7.21
CA VAL A 124 -11.14 7.07 -5.79
C VAL A 124 -11.87 8.35 -5.40
N LYS A 125 -12.24 8.45 -4.13
CA LYS A 125 -12.73 9.68 -3.50
C LYS A 125 -11.94 9.94 -2.22
N GLY A 126 -11.17 11.02 -2.22
CA GLY A 126 -10.27 11.37 -1.11
C GLY A 126 -10.78 12.51 -0.23
N ASP A 127 -9.94 12.90 0.70
CA ASP A 127 -10.16 13.93 1.72
C ASP A 127 -9.41 15.25 1.42
N GLY A 128 -8.80 15.37 0.23
CA GLY A 128 -7.99 16.52 -0.16
C GLY A 128 -6.49 16.32 0.05
N GLN A 129 -6.08 15.21 0.69
CA GLN A 129 -4.68 14.85 0.83
C GLN A 129 -4.10 14.27 -0.46
N ARG A 130 -2.77 14.23 -0.50
CA ARG A 130 -1.98 13.59 -1.56
C ARG A 130 -1.52 12.22 -1.11
N TYR A 131 -1.88 11.21 -1.90
CA TYR A 131 -1.62 9.80 -1.63
C TYR A 131 -0.60 9.25 -2.62
N LYS A 132 -0.08 8.06 -2.30
CA LYS A 132 0.78 7.28 -3.21
C LYS A 132 0.15 5.94 -3.49
N PHE A 133 0.26 5.52 -4.75
CA PHE A 133 0.06 4.15 -5.17
C PHE A 133 1.42 3.54 -5.45
N LEU A 134 1.68 2.32 -4.97
CA LEU A 134 2.93 1.62 -5.23
C LEU A 134 2.67 0.21 -5.76
N LEU A 135 3.51 -0.19 -6.71
CA LEU A 135 3.58 -1.55 -7.23
C LEU A 135 4.93 -2.18 -6.87
N ARG A 136 4.96 -3.51 -6.80
CA ARG A 136 6.19 -4.30 -6.74
C ARG A 136 6.12 -5.45 -7.73
N ASP A 137 7.26 -5.80 -8.30
CA ASP A 137 7.44 -6.83 -9.31
C ASP A 137 8.46 -7.92 -8.89
N GLN A 138 8.89 -7.91 -7.63
CA GLN A 138 9.82 -8.89 -7.04
C GLN A 138 9.20 -9.60 -5.84
N ASP A 139 9.62 -10.84 -5.63
CA ASP A 139 9.12 -11.69 -4.54
C ASP A 139 9.55 -11.18 -3.16
N ARG A 140 10.72 -10.54 -3.08
CA ARG A 140 11.22 -9.98 -1.82
C ARG A 140 10.29 -8.88 -1.35
N TRP A 141 9.86 -8.95 -0.10
CA TRP A 141 8.96 -7.97 0.49
C TRP A 141 9.53 -6.55 0.55
N ASP A 142 10.77 -6.40 1.01
CA ASP A 142 11.49 -5.13 1.06
C ASP A 142 12.24 -4.86 -0.26
N SER A 143 11.61 -5.18 -1.40
CA SER A 143 12.12 -4.85 -2.73
C SER A 143 11.85 -3.39 -3.11
N ILE A 144 12.48 -2.96 -4.20
CA ILE A 144 12.17 -1.68 -4.88
C ILE A 144 10.66 -1.64 -5.14
N ALA A 145 10.04 -0.54 -4.72
CA ALA A 145 8.66 -0.22 -5.05
C ALA A 145 8.64 0.79 -6.19
N TYR A 146 7.63 0.72 -7.03
CA TYR A 146 7.41 1.67 -8.12
C TYR A 146 6.23 2.55 -7.73
N ALA A 147 6.51 3.80 -7.41
CA ALA A 147 5.57 4.71 -6.76
C ALA A 147 5.03 5.77 -7.71
N TYR A 148 3.76 6.13 -7.52
CA TYR A 148 3.12 7.27 -8.17
C TYR A 148 2.33 8.06 -7.13
N SER A 149 2.51 9.39 -7.11
CA SER A 149 1.85 10.27 -6.15
C SER A 149 0.77 11.09 -6.84
N PHE A 150 -0.43 11.14 -6.25
CA PHE A 150 -1.59 11.82 -6.83
C PHE A 150 -2.35 12.64 -5.78
N ASP A 151 -2.86 13.78 -6.22
CA ASP A 151 -3.68 14.66 -5.38
C ASP A 151 -5.14 14.22 -5.42
N THR A 152 -5.82 14.30 -4.28
CA THR A 152 -7.27 14.17 -4.22
C THR A 152 -7.93 15.54 -4.09
N VAL A 153 -9.21 15.60 -4.45
CA VAL A 153 -10.09 16.73 -4.11
C VAL A 153 -11.09 16.21 -3.08
N ALA A 154 -11.23 16.94 -1.98
CA ALA A 154 -12.05 16.50 -0.85
C ALA A 154 -13.49 16.17 -1.30
N GLN A 155 -13.94 14.97 -0.96
CA GLN A 155 -15.28 14.45 -1.25
C GLN A 155 -15.65 14.34 -2.74
N GLN A 156 -14.69 14.43 -3.66
CA GLN A 156 -14.93 14.25 -5.09
C GLN A 156 -14.37 12.92 -5.60
N TRP A 157 -15.17 12.22 -6.39
CA TRP A 157 -14.70 11.07 -7.16
C TRP A 157 -13.81 11.54 -8.30
N ILE A 158 -12.64 10.93 -8.42
CA ILE A 158 -11.69 11.16 -9.51
C ILE A 158 -11.23 9.82 -10.09
N THR A 159 -10.83 9.87 -11.36
CA THR A 159 -10.11 8.79 -12.02
C THR A 159 -8.63 9.15 -12.05
N VAL A 160 -7.79 8.29 -11.48
CA VAL A 160 -6.33 8.46 -11.50
C VAL A 160 -5.75 7.44 -12.47
N ARG A 161 -5.12 7.92 -13.55
CA ARG A 161 -4.37 7.07 -14.48
C ARG A 161 -2.89 7.10 -14.11
N ILE A 162 -2.33 5.92 -13.94
CA ILE A 162 -0.96 5.69 -13.50
C ILE A 162 -0.24 4.91 -14.60
N PRO A 163 0.37 5.58 -15.58
CA PRO A 163 1.16 4.93 -16.61
C PRO A 163 2.35 4.19 -16.00
N PHE A 164 2.64 2.97 -16.47
CA PHE A 164 3.79 2.20 -15.96
C PHE A 164 5.12 2.92 -16.17
N ASN A 165 5.24 3.72 -17.24
CA ASN A 165 6.43 4.51 -17.54
C ASN A 165 6.57 5.81 -16.72
N GLN A 166 5.57 6.17 -15.90
CA GLN A 166 5.63 7.31 -14.98
C GLN A 166 5.85 6.90 -13.52
N LEU A 167 6.00 5.61 -13.25
CA LEU A 167 6.31 5.14 -11.91
C LEU A 167 7.76 5.47 -11.54
N THR A 168 7.94 6.05 -10.36
CA THR A 168 9.26 6.33 -9.80
C THR A 168 9.75 5.13 -8.99
N PRO A 169 10.85 4.47 -9.36
CA PRO A 169 11.43 3.40 -8.57
C PRO A 169 12.03 3.97 -7.27
N VAL A 170 11.60 3.42 -6.13
CA VAL A 170 12.01 3.86 -4.80
C VAL A 170 12.37 2.70 -3.89
N PHE A 171 13.40 2.90 -3.08
CA PHE A 171 13.71 2.05 -1.93
C PHE A 171 13.60 2.90 -0.66
N ARG A 172 12.62 2.58 0.20
CA ARG A 172 12.32 3.36 1.42
C ARG A 172 12.20 4.88 1.15
N ALA A 173 11.40 5.23 0.15
CA ALA A 173 11.15 6.60 -0.33
C ALA A 173 12.35 7.35 -0.94
N LYS A 174 13.52 6.71 -1.07
CA LYS A 174 14.64 7.24 -1.87
C LYS A 174 14.56 6.74 -3.29
N THR A 175 14.72 7.63 -4.27
CA THR A 175 14.69 7.29 -5.69
C THR A 175 15.89 6.41 -6.05
N VAL A 176 15.66 5.39 -6.88
CA VAL A 176 16.69 4.48 -7.39
C VAL A 176 16.87 4.75 -8.89
N ASN A 177 17.78 5.68 -9.22
CA ASN A 177 17.92 6.20 -10.59
C ASN A 177 18.26 5.13 -11.63
N ASP A 178 19.03 4.10 -11.25
CA ASP A 178 19.48 3.05 -12.15
C ASP A 178 18.58 1.80 -12.13
N ALA A 179 17.40 1.89 -11.53
CA ALA A 179 16.44 0.80 -11.55
C ALA A 179 15.80 0.65 -12.94
N PRO A 180 15.55 -0.58 -13.41
CA PRO A 180 14.78 -0.80 -14.63
C PRO A 180 13.34 -0.28 -14.49
N LEU A 181 12.62 -0.17 -15.60
CA LEU A 181 11.17 0.02 -15.57
C LEU A 181 10.50 -1.20 -14.90
N ILE A 182 9.31 -0.97 -14.34
CA ILE A 182 8.56 -2.05 -13.70
C ILE A 182 8.28 -3.21 -14.66
N GLY A 183 8.50 -4.44 -14.20
CA GLY A 183 8.12 -5.66 -14.89
C GLY A 183 6.61 -5.89 -14.87
N ALA A 184 5.86 -5.24 -15.77
CA ALA A 184 4.40 -5.36 -15.85
C ALA A 184 3.88 -6.79 -16.07
N HIS A 185 4.72 -7.72 -16.54
CA HIS A 185 4.37 -9.13 -16.72
C HIS A 185 4.38 -9.94 -15.41
N GLN A 186 4.88 -9.38 -14.31
CA GLN A 186 5.09 -10.07 -13.05
C GLN A 186 4.78 -9.20 -11.82
N ILE A 187 3.64 -8.49 -11.84
CA ILE A 187 3.24 -7.67 -10.69
C ILE A 187 2.94 -8.58 -9.50
N ARG A 188 3.66 -8.34 -8.39
CA ARG A 188 3.60 -9.11 -7.15
C ARG A 188 2.75 -8.46 -6.07
N ALA A 189 2.73 -7.14 -5.94
CA ALA A 189 1.93 -6.50 -4.90
C ALA A 189 1.49 -5.08 -5.27
N MET A 190 0.40 -4.65 -4.64
CA MET A 190 -0.14 -3.30 -4.72
C MET A 190 -0.19 -2.67 -3.33
N GLN A 191 0.00 -1.35 -3.25
CA GLN A 191 0.04 -0.63 -1.98
C GLN A 191 -0.55 0.76 -2.12
N MET A 192 -1.35 1.16 -1.13
CA MET A 192 -1.85 2.52 -0.92
C MET A 192 -1.12 3.14 0.26
N MET A 193 -0.69 4.39 0.16
CA MET A 193 0.04 5.07 1.23
C MET A 193 -0.37 6.54 1.35
N LEU A 194 -0.46 7.00 2.59
CA LEU A 194 -0.39 8.41 2.95
C LEU A 194 0.93 8.64 3.70
N SER A 195 1.71 9.63 3.29
CA SER A 195 2.98 9.94 3.94
C SER A 195 3.28 11.44 3.98
N LYS A 196 3.92 11.89 5.07
CA LYS A 196 4.48 13.23 5.28
C LYS A 196 5.53 13.57 4.24
N PHE A 197 6.30 12.58 3.81
CA PHE A 197 7.39 12.77 2.86
C PHE A 197 6.98 12.33 1.46
N GLU A 198 7.43 13.10 0.48
CA GLU A 198 7.56 12.72 -0.92
C GLU A 198 8.88 11.97 -1.14
N TYR A 199 9.33 11.89 -2.39
CA TYR A 199 10.60 11.26 -2.74
C TYR A 199 11.79 12.08 -2.22
N ASP A 200 12.88 11.39 -1.89
CA ASP A 200 14.19 11.99 -1.57
C ASP A 200 14.14 13.02 -0.42
N GLY A 201 13.22 12.81 0.53
CA GLY A 201 13.06 13.64 1.72
C GLY A 201 12.26 14.93 1.50
N ALA A 202 11.75 15.18 0.29
CA ALA A 202 10.83 16.29 0.04
C ALA A 202 9.56 16.15 0.92
N LEU A 203 8.92 17.26 1.25
CA LEU A 203 7.66 17.24 2.01
C LEU A 203 6.47 17.06 1.07
N ASN A 204 5.48 16.30 1.51
CA ASN A 204 4.19 16.20 0.87
C ASN A 204 3.42 17.52 1.06
N PRO A 205 3.14 18.27 -0.03
CA PRO A 205 2.57 19.61 0.06
C PRO A 205 1.10 19.62 0.52
N ARG A 206 0.43 18.47 0.52
CA ARG A 206 -0.98 18.33 0.95
C ARG A 206 -1.16 17.36 2.11
N PHE A 207 -0.09 17.06 2.83
CA PHE A 207 -0.18 16.20 4.02
C PHE A 207 -0.78 16.95 5.20
N SER A 208 -1.72 16.29 5.88
CA SER A 208 -2.21 16.75 7.19
C SER A 208 -2.22 15.57 8.17
N PRO A 209 -1.61 15.69 9.36
CA PRO A 209 -1.71 14.65 10.37
C PRO A 209 -3.14 14.55 10.93
N GLY A 210 -3.51 13.37 11.41
CA GLY A 210 -4.82 13.09 11.98
C GLY A 210 -5.55 11.97 11.24
N GLU A 211 -6.88 11.98 11.34
CA GLU A 211 -7.73 11.04 10.64
C GLU A 211 -7.69 11.32 9.14
N PHE A 212 -7.56 10.26 8.33
CA PHE A 212 -7.58 10.37 6.87
C PHE A 212 -8.57 9.40 6.26
N ARG A 213 -9.03 9.70 5.04
CA ARG A 213 -10.01 8.87 4.35
C ARG A 213 -9.80 8.86 2.83
N LEU A 214 -9.49 7.69 2.30
CA LEU A 214 -9.50 7.43 0.86
C LEU A 214 -10.46 6.28 0.54
N THR A 215 -11.56 6.61 -0.11
CA THR A 215 -12.53 5.64 -0.63
C THR A 215 -12.07 5.17 -2.00
N ILE A 216 -12.09 3.87 -2.23
CA ILE A 216 -11.63 3.22 -3.47
C ILE A 216 -12.79 2.39 -4.00
N LYS A 217 -13.26 2.69 -5.21
CA LYS A 217 -14.32 1.93 -5.85
C LYS A 217 -13.76 0.82 -6.74
N THR A 218 -12.74 1.15 -7.53
CA THR A 218 -12.06 0.16 -8.38
C THR A 218 -10.55 0.39 -8.45
N ILE A 219 -9.83 -0.71 -8.67
CA ILE A 219 -8.44 -0.73 -9.15
C ILE A 219 -8.46 -1.56 -10.42
N GLY A 220 -8.09 -0.95 -11.55
CA GLY A 220 -8.13 -1.57 -12.87
C GLY A 220 -6.87 -1.27 -13.68
N VAL A 221 -6.95 -1.62 -14.96
CA VAL A 221 -5.92 -1.40 -15.99
C VAL A 221 -6.52 -0.68 -17.19
N TYR A 222 -5.68 -0.05 -18.00
CA TYR A 222 -6.09 0.59 -19.25
C TYR A 222 -5.00 0.51 -20.32
#